data_AF-A0A1F3BQ72-F1
#
_entry.id   AF-A0A1F3BQ72-F1
#
_cell.length_a   1.000
_cell.length_b   1.000
_cell.length_c   1.000
_cell.angle_alpha   90.00
_cell.angle_beta   90.00
_cell.angle_gamma   90.00
#
_symmetry.space_group_name_H-M   'P 1'
#
loop_
_entity.id
_entity.type
_entity.pdbx_description
1 polymer ?
#
loop_
_entity_poly.entity_id
_entity_poly.type
_entity_poly.pdbx_seq_one_letter_code
_entity_poly.pdbx_strand_id
1 'polypeptide(L)'
;MNMVTRRALETLCLVPLLAALGACGQARSAASGDVPVCETCHGQPPTTGAHLVHVEGGVLGKHFGCEQCHADVQAVNQPDHILRADGTPLPPPAEVRFDDPATLATAAAYDGAARTCSNVYCHGAFRGGNFVPPLPWTGKADTSCGTCHNIPPPAPAHPILTAQNCGECHPGYNATPGSREGTTNATLHVNGSIDRQ
;
A
#
# COMPACT_ATOMS: atom_id res chain seq x y z
N MET A 1 76.75 -43.51 -20.07
CA MET A 1 76.20 -42.55 -21.06
C MET A 1 74.68 -42.54 -20.84
N ASN A 2 73.94 -41.51 -20.42
CA ASN A 2 74.11 -40.13 -19.93
C ASN A 2 72.84 -39.83 -19.09
N MET A 3 72.94 -39.49 -17.80
CA MET A 3 72.80 -38.14 -17.20
C MET A 3 71.52 -37.31 -17.53
N VAL A 4 70.56 -37.32 -16.59
CA VAL A 4 70.12 -36.20 -15.71
C VAL A 4 69.56 -34.87 -16.30
N THR A 5 68.34 -34.53 -15.84
CA THR A 5 67.66 -33.21 -15.61
C THR A 5 67.11 -32.35 -16.75
N ARG A 6 65.85 -31.89 -16.59
CA ARG A 6 65.48 -30.50 -16.19
C ARG A 6 64.00 -30.36 -15.80
N ARG A 7 63.76 -29.56 -14.75
CA ARG A 7 62.46 -29.13 -14.16
C ARG A 7 61.91 -27.88 -14.86
N ALA A 8 60.59 -27.73 -14.89
CA ALA A 8 59.80 -26.47 -14.81
C ALA A 8 58.34 -26.88 -14.55
N LEU A 9 57.76 -26.79 -13.34
CA LEU A 9 57.23 -25.65 -12.56
C LEU A 9 55.98 -24.95 -13.18
N GLU A 10 54.90 -24.95 -12.39
CA GLU A 10 53.70 -24.08 -12.42
C GLU A 10 52.64 -24.42 -13.49
N THR A 11 51.32 -24.44 -13.26
CA THR A 11 50.49 -23.65 -12.33
C THR A 11 49.22 -24.44 -11.98
N LEU A 12 48.90 -24.54 -10.69
CA LEU A 12 47.61 -24.96 -10.15
C LEU A 12 46.52 -24.00 -10.66
N CYS A 13 45.53 -24.47 -11.42
CA CYS A 13 44.28 -23.75 -11.63
C CYS A 13 43.19 -24.41 -10.78
N LEU A 14 43.12 -24.04 -9.50
CA LEU A 14 41.89 -24.18 -8.72
C LEU A 14 40.88 -23.18 -9.28
N VAL A 15 39.89 -23.67 -10.02
CA VAL A 15 38.66 -22.90 -10.27
C VAL A 15 37.78 -23.09 -9.03
N PRO A 16 37.45 -22.04 -8.28
CA PRO A 16 36.73 -22.18 -7.02
C PRO A 16 35.27 -22.55 -7.27
N LEU A 17 34.84 -23.61 -6.60
CA LEU A 17 33.48 -23.85 -6.16
C LEU A 17 32.99 -22.66 -5.34
N LEU A 18 32.16 -21.76 -5.90
CA LEU A 18 31.27 -20.86 -5.13
C LEU A 18 30.45 -19.98 -6.10
N ALA A 19 29.45 -20.56 -6.77
CA ALA A 19 28.47 -19.79 -7.54
C ALA A 19 27.07 -20.41 -7.38
N ALA A 20 26.53 -20.47 -6.15
CA ALA A 20 25.14 -20.90 -5.96
C ALA A 20 24.47 -20.49 -4.63
N LEU A 21 25.00 -19.53 -3.85
CA LEU A 21 24.43 -19.17 -2.53
C LEU A 21 24.22 -17.66 -2.29
N GLY A 22 24.18 -16.83 -3.34
CA GLY A 22 24.14 -15.37 -3.21
C GLY A 22 22.84 -14.65 -3.60
N ALA A 23 21.78 -15.34 -4.02
CA ALA A 23 20.70 -14.68 -4.78
C ALA A 23 19.46 -14.23 -3.99
N CYS A 24 19.38 -14.41 -2.66
CA CYS A 24 18.18 -14.03 -1.89
C CYS A 24 18.40 -13.06 -0.72
N GLY A 25 19.60 -12.49 -0.54
CA GLY A 25 19.90 -11.68 0.65
C GLY A 25 20.64 -10.36 0.42
N GLN A 26 20.99 -10.02 -0.82
CA GLN A 26 21.70 -8.77 -1.12
C GLN A 26 20.83 -7.94 -2.05
N ALA A 27 20.50 -6.72 -1.61
CA ALA A 27 19.98 -5.71 -2.51
C ALA A 27 21.02 -5.55 -3.64
N ARG A 28 20.65 -6.01 -4.84
CA ARG A 28 21.42 -5.76 -6.05
C ARG A 28 21.61 -4.25 -6.13
N SER A 29 22.85 -3.77 -6.02
CA SER A 29 23.17 -2.37 -6.25
C SER A 29 22.80 -2.07 -7.69
N ALA A 30 21.61 -1.51 -7.91
CA ALA A 30 21.26 -0.93 -9.18
C ALA A 30 22.30 0.15 -9.45
N ALA A 31 23.01 0.04 -10.57
CA ALA A 31 23.87 1.11 -11.04
C ALA A 31 23.01 2.38 -11.12
N SER A 32 23.54 3.45 -10.53
CA SER A 32 22.95 4.78 -10.44
C SER A 32 22.24 5.23 -11.72
N GLY A 33 20.98 5.62 -11.58
CA GLY A 33 20.17 6.26 -12.62
C GLY A 33 19.14 5.31 -13.24
N ASP A 34 17.86 5.62 -13.05
CA ASP A 34 16.73 5.10 -13.84
C ASP A 34 16.31 3.64 -13.59
N VAL A 35 16.14 3.25 -12.32
CA VAL A 35 15.19 2.16 -12.00
C VAL A 35 13.89 2.79 -11.51
N PRO A 36 12.93 3.11 -12.41
CA PRO A 36 11.68 3.76 -12.03
C PRO A 36 10.66 2.79 -11.41
N VAL A 37 10.90 1.48 -11.47
CA VAL A 37 9.93 0.46 -11.06
C VAL A 37 10.36 -0.19 -9.75
N CYS A 38 9.64 0.13 -8.68
CA CYS A 38 9.85 -0.37 -7.31
C CYS A 38 10.00 -1.91 -7.26
N GLU A 39 9.32 -2.61 -8.16
CA GLU A 39 9.33 -4.08 -8.36
C GLU A 39 10.73 -4.68 -8.56
N THR A 40 11.63 -3.91 -9.14
CA THR A 40 12.99 -4.36 -9.45
C THR A 40 13.77 -4.69 -8.17
N CYS A 41 13.49 -3.96 -7.09
CA CYS A 41 14.18 -4.06 -5.82
C CYS A 41 13.30 -4.63 -4.70
N HIS A 42 11.99 -4.35 -4.72
CA HIS A 42 11.02 -4.84 -3.74
C HIS A 42 9.94 -5.68 -4.41
N GLY A 43 9.55 -6.81 -3.82
CA GLY A 43 8.31 -7.48 -4.23
C GLY A 43 7.12 -6.55 -3.97
N GLN A 44 6.36 -6.23 -5.01
CA GLN A 44 5.10 -5.49 -4.88
C GLN A 44 3.99 -6.38 -4.34
N PRO A 45 2.99 -5.73 -3.73
CA PRO A 45 2.87 -5.47 -2.30
C PRO A 45 2.82 -6.77 -1.46
N PRO A 46 2.74 -6.70 -0.11
CA PRO A 46 2.50 -7.90 0.69
C PRO A 46 1.37 -8.73 0.09
N THR A 47 1.57 -10.06 0.01
CA THR A 47 0.63 -11.00 -0.64
C THR A 47 -0.66 -11.21 0.16
N THR A 48 -1.08 -10.21 0.93
CA THR A 48 -2.32 -10.16 1.70
C THR A 48 -3.54 -9.92 0.81
N GLY A 49 -3.35 -9.52 -0.45
CA GLY A 49 -4.43 -9.23 -1.41
C GLY A 49 -5.12 -7.88 -1.22
N ALA A 50 -5.03 -7.29 -0.02
CA ALA A 50 -5.69 -6.02 0.29
C ALA A 50 -4.96 -4.78 -0.29
N HIS A 51 -3.65 -4.85 -0.55
CA HIS A 51 -2.94 -3.72 -1.17
C HIS A 51 -3.40 -3.48 -2.61
N LEU A 52 -3.60 -4.55 -3.38
CA LEU A 52 -4.03 -4.45 -4.78
C LEU A 52 -5.39 -3.77 -4.91
N VAL A 53 -6.32 -3.98 -3.96
CA VAL A 53 -7.63 -3.31 -4.03
C VAL A 53 -7.55 -1.79 -3.85
N HIS A 54 -6.48 -1.28 -3.23
CA HIS A 54 -6.27 0.16 -3.06
C HIS A 54 -5.48 0.75 -4.24
N VAL A 55 -4.44 0.06 -4.69
CA VAL A 55 -3.58 0.51 -5.80
C VAL A 55 -4.31 0.49 -7.13
N GLU A 56 -5.13 -0.53 -7.40
CA GLU A 56 -5.95 -0.59 -8.61
C GLU A 56 -7.15 0.38 -8.55
N GLY A 57 -7.59 0.74 -7.34
CA GLY A 57 -8.83 1.48 -7.11
C GLY A 57 -10.08 0.64 -7.42
N GLY A 58 -11.25 1.27 -7.39
CA GLY A 58 -12.49 0.55 -7.65
C GLY A 58 -13.70 1.43 -7.93
N VAL A 59 -14.86 0.79 -8.03
CA VAL A 59 -16.13 1.48 -8.34
C VAL A 59 -16.61 2.39 -7.21
N LEU A 60 -16.12 2.19 -5.99
CA LEU A 60 -16.51 2.99 -4.83
C LEU A 60 -15.57 4.15 -4.55
N GLY A 61 -14.36 4.19 -5.08
CA GLY A 61 -13.40 5.21 -4.73
C GLY A 61 -12.20 5.22 -5.66
N LYS A 62 -11.46 6.33 -5.64
CA LYS A 62 -10.22 6.46 -6.41
C LYS A 62 -9.17 5.42 -6.00
N HIS A 63 -8.18 5.23 -6.86
CA HIS A 63 -6.96 4.53 -6.50
C HIS A 63 -6.18 5.33 -5.45
N PHE A 64 -5.45 4.61 -4.60
CA PHE A 64 -4.46 5.17 -3.69
C PHE A 64 -3.08 4.70 -4.15
N GLY A 65 -2.18 5.65 -4.35
CA GLY A 65 -0.79 5.35 -4.60
C GLY A 65 -0.09 4.77 -3.38
N CYS A 66 1.18 4.42 -3.56
CA CYS A 66 1.99 3.88 -2.47
C CYS A 66 2.23 4.92 -1.38
N GLU A 67 2.28 6.20 -1.77
CA GLU A 67 2.65 7.33 -0.94
C GLU A 67 1.67 7.60 0.21
N GLN A 68 0.44 7.10 0.15
CA GLN A 68 -0.48 7.23 1.29
C GLN A 68 -0.07 6.37 2.50
N CYS A 69 0.75 5.33 2.28
CA CYS A 69 1.20 4.38 3.32
C CYS A 69 2.73 4.17 3.35
N HIS A 70 3.46 4.71 2.38
CA HIS A 70 4.90 4.58 2.24
C HIS A 70 5.54 5.90 1.87
N ALA A 71 6.86 5.93 1.95
CA ALA A 71 7.58 7.06 1.43
C ALA A 71 7.36 7.24 -0.07
N ASP A 72 7.01 8.46 -0.49
CA ASP A 72 7.04 8.85 -1.89
C ASP A 72 8.49 8.88 -2.36
N VAL A 73 8.90 7.79 -3.01
CA VAL A 73 10.25 7.56 -3.50
C VAL A 73 10.21 7.61 -5.02
N GLN A 74 10.86 8.64 -5.57
CA GLN A 74 10.93 8.87 -7.01
C GLN A 74 12.25 8.35 -7.62
N ALA A 75 13.25 8.04 -6.77
CA ALA A 75 14.54 7.53 -7.20
C ALA A 75 15.17 6.61 -6.14
N VAL A 76 15.90 5.60 -6.60
CA VAL A 76 16.54 4.61 -5.72
C VAL A 76 17.51 5.25 -4.72
N ASN A 77 18.19 6.34 -5.09
CA ASN A 77 19.16 7.06 -4.27
C ASN A 77 18.58 8.30 -3.57
N GLN A 78 17.26 8.47 -3.58
CA GLN A 78 16.61 9.52 -2.80
C GLN A 78 17.02 9.38 -1.32
N PRO A 79 17.35 10.49 -0.64
CA PRO A 79 17.55 10.46 0.80
C PRO A 79 16.37 9.78 1.50
N ASP A 80 16.68 8.96 2.49
CA ASP A 80 15.73 8.20 3.31
C ASP A 80 14.93 7.13 2.55
N HIS A 81 15.45 6.63 1.41
CA HIS A 81 14.97 5.40 0.77
C HIS A 81 15.85 4.19 1.09
N ILE A 82 17.09 4.17 0.57
CA ILE A 82 18.07 3.09 0.84
C ILE A 82 19.15 3.51 1.83
N LEU A 83 19.45 4.81 1.86
CA LEU A 83 20.43 5.42 2.76
C LEU A 83 19.74 6.56 3.50
N ARG A 84 20.08 6.72 4.77
CA ARG A 84 19.78 7.95 5.52
C ARG A 84 20.54 9.13 4.94
N ALA A 85 20.15 10.34 5.35
CA ALA A 85 20.86 11.58 5.02
C ALA A 85 22.37 11.55 5.35
N ASP A 86 22.81 10.75 6.34
CA ASP A 86 24.23 10.59 6.71
C ASP A 86 24.98 9.51 5.91
N GLY A 87 24.32 8.88 4.93
CA GLY A 87 24.88 7.82 4.10
C GLY A 87 24.85 6.42 4.73
N THR A 88 24.28 6.25 5.93
CA THR A 88 24.10 4.92 6.53
C THR A 88 22.92 4.17 5.90
N PRO A 89 23.01 2.84 5.70
CA PRO A 89 21.89 2.07 5.15
C PRO A 89 20.65 2.10 6.04
N LEU A 90 19.48 2.21 5.40
CA LEU A 90 18.19 1.96 6.06
C LEU A 90 17.94 0.44 6.15
N PRO A 91 17.53 -0.07 7.32
CA PRO A 91 17.24 -1.49 7.48
C PRO A 91 15.90 -1.84 6.80
N PRO A 92 15.77 -3.03 6.18
CA PRO A 92 14.48 -3.53 5.74
C PRO A 92 13.60 -3.95 6.95
N PRO A 93 12.27 -4.01 6.78
CA PRO A 93 11.49 -3.65 5.59
C PRO A 93 11.38 -2.12 5.40
N ALA A 94 10.87 -1.69 4.24
CA ALA A 94 10.58 -0.28 3.99
C ALA A 94 9.69 0.30 5.10
N GLU A 95 9.97 1.53 5.50
CA GLU A 95 9.17 2.24 6.50
C GLU A 95 7.73 2.42 6.00
N VAL A 96 6.78 2.19 6.92
CA VAL A 96 5.36 2.48 6.70
C VAL A 96 5.10 3.81 7.39
N ARG A 97 4.69 4.81 6.60
CA ARG A 97 4.26 6.12 7.08
C ARG A 97 2.85 6.37 6.59
N PHE A 98 2.03 7.09 7.33
CA PHE A 98 0.68 7.39 6.89
C PHE A 98 0.55 8.88 6.57
N ASP A 99 0.07 9.16 5.37
CA ASP A 99 -0.30 10.51 4.91
C ASP A 99 -1.84 10.58 4.73
N ASP A 100 -2.38 11.78 4.51
CA ASP A 100 -3.83 11.93 4.28
C ASP A 100 -4.28 11.19 2.99
N PRO A 101 -5.45 10.53 2.98
CA PRO A 101 -6.48 10.53 4.03
C PRO A 101 -6.29 9.45 5.12
N ALA A 102 -5.27 8.61 5.05
CA ALA A 102 -5.07 7.48 5.97
C ALA A 102 -5.01 7.94 7.44
N THR A 103 -4.52 9.16 7.69
CA THR A 103 -4.38 9.80 9.00
C THR A 103 -5.61 10.52 9.55
N LEU A 104 -6.72 10.62 8.80
CA LEU A 104 -7.89 11.44 9.18
C LEU A 104 -8.65 10.97 10.43
N ALA A 105 -8.37 9.75 10.88
CA ALA A 105 -8.92 9.12 12.09
C ALA A 105 -8.20 9.51 13.39
N THR A 106 -6.98 10.05 13.31
CA THR A 106 -5.94 10.24 14.35
C THR A 106 -5.10 9.00 14.67
N ALA A 107 -3.77 9.16 14.61
CA ALA A 107 -2.75 8.18 14.99
C ALA A 107 -2.76 6.84 14.22
N ALA A 108 -2.94 6.91 12.89
CA ALA A 108 -2.71 5.76 12.00
C ALA A 108 -1.31 5.19 12.24
N ALA A 109 -1.23 3.89 12.51
CA ALA A 109 0.01 3.24 12.93
C ALA A 109 0.12 1.81 12.39
N TYR A 110 1.37 1.40 12.17
CA TYR A 110 1.74 0.04 11.80
C TYR A 110 2.77 -0.51 12.79
N ASP A 111 2.46 -1.65 13.39
CA ASP A 111 3.41 -2.41 14.20
C ASP A 111 4.11 -3.44 13.29
N GLY A 112 5.38 -3.19 12.99
CA GLY A 112 6.19 -4.07 12.15
C GLY A 112 6.51 -5.44 12.77
N ALA A 113 6.50 -5.56 14.10
CA ALA A 113 6.75 -6.81 14.79
C ALA A 113 5.50 -7.70 14.79
N ALA A 114 4.35 -7.11 15.11
CA ALA A 114 3.06 -7.81 15.10
C ALA A 114 2.46 -7.94 13.69
N ARG A 115 2.93 -7.14 12.73
CA ARG A 115 2.38 -6.99 11.38
C ARG A 115 0.91 -6.58 11.40
N THR A 116 0.58 -5.60 12.24
CA THR A 116 -0.79 -5.11 12.44
C THR A 116 -0.87 -3.62 12.16
N CYS A 117 -2.01 -3.20 11.59
CA CYS A 117 -2.34 -1.79 11.37
C CYS A 117 -3.43 -1.37 12.36
N SER A 118 -3.43 -0.10 12.76
CA SER A 118 -4.42 0.47 13.68
C SER A 118 -4.72 1.93 13.34
N ASN A 119 -5.93 2.39 13.67
CA ASN A 119 -6.40 3.77 13.52
C ASN A 119 -6.21 4.37 12.12
N VAL A 120 -6.22 3.54 11.08
CA VAL A 120 -6.19 4.01 9.69
C VAL A 120 -7.61 4.34 9.27
N TYR A 121 -7.79 5.49 8.62
CA TYR A 121 -9.05 5.85 7.98
C TYR A 121 -9.58 4.71 7.08
N CYS A 122 -10.90 4.54 7.04
CA CYS A 122 -11.63 3.41 6.43
C CYS A 122 -11.44 2.03 7.09
N HIS A 123 -10.29 1.72 7.68
CA HIS A 123 -10.04 0.42 8.32
C HIS A 123 -10.34 0.43 9.81
N GLY A 124 -11.61 0.67 10.12
CA GLY A 124 -12.08 0.75 11.51
C GLY A 124 -12.03 2.16 12.09
N ALA A 125 -11.98 3.20 11.25
CA ALA A 125 -12.11 4.58 11.69
C ALA A 125 -12.81 5.48 10.66
N PHE A 126 -14.12 5.26 10.48
CA PHE A 126 -14.97 6.08 9.63
C PHE A 126 -15.50 7.30 10.38
N ARG A 127 -15.41 8.49 9.76
CA ARG A 127 -16.18 9.64 10.19
C ARG A 127 -17.65 9.41 9.81
N GLY A 128 -18.52 9.17 10.79
CA GLY A 128 -19.96 8.97 10.58
C GLY A 128 -20.37 7.60 10.02
N GLY A 129 -19.51 6.58 10.11
CA GLY A 129 -19.77 5.22 9.61
C GLY A 129 -20.09 4.19 10.69
N ASN A 130 -20.51 3.00 10.25
CA ASN A 130 -20.69 1.81 11.08
C ASN A 130 -19.33 1.16 11.35
N PHE A 131 -18.95 1.10 12.62
CA PHE A 131 -17.62 0.69 13.06
C PHE A 131 -17.40 -0.83 13.15
N VAL A 132 -18.44 -1.65 12.91
CA VAL A 132 -18.44 -3.06 13.33
C VAL A 132 -19.07 -4.00 12.30
N PRO A 133 -18.35 -5.06 11.85
CA PRO A 133 -16.91 -5.28 12.05
C PRO A 133 -16.07 -4.31 11.18
N PRO A 134 -14.84 -3.95 11.59
CA PRO A 134 -13.94 -3.19 10.73
C PRO A 134 -13.60 -3.98 9.46
N LEU A 135 -13.28 -3.25 8.38
CA LEU A 135 -12.81 -3.88 7.14
C LEU A 135 -11.58 -4.75 7.41
N PRO A 136 -11.50 -5.96 6.81
CA PRO A 136 -10.35 -6.83 7.00
C PRO A 136 -9.08 -6.24 6.37
N TRP A 137 -7.96 -6.44 7.06
CA TRP A 137 -6.62 -6.07 6.58
C TRP A 137 -6.07 -7.02 5.50
N THR A 138 -6.77 -8.13 5.24
CA THR A 138 -6.40 -9.16 4.27
C THR A 138 -7.59 -9.53 3.40
N GLY A 139 -7.32 -9.89 2.15
CA GLY A 139 -8.34 -10.26 1.18
C GLY A 139 -9.21 -9.08 0.73
N LYS A 140 -10.43 -9.40 0.26
CA LYS A 140 -11.46 -8.44 -0.14
C LYS A 140 -12.58 -8.45 0.87
N ALA A 141 -13.11 -7.27 1.19
CA ALA A 141 -14.26 -7.10 2.07
C ALA A 141 -15.58 -7.10 1.29
N ASP A 142 -16.70 -7.28 1.99
CA ASP A 142 -18.02 -6.91 1.46
C ASP A 142 -18.11 -5.38 1.39
N THR A 143 -18.39 -4.88 0.19
CA THR A 143 -18.48 -3.46 -0.13
C THR A 143 -19.90 -3.04 -0.52
N SER A 144 -20.89 -3.88 -0.22
CA SER A 144 -22.30 -3.57 -0.38
C SER A 144 -22.65 -2.29 0.36
N CYS A 145 -23.53 -1.49 -0.24
CA CYS A 145 -24.01 -0.26 0.37
C CYS A 145 -24.64 -0.58 1.76
N GLY A 146 -24.36 0.26 2.77
CA GLY A 146 -24.81 0.04 4.15
C GLY A 146 -23.78 -0.63 5.07
N THR A 147 -22.74 -1.27 4.54
CA THR A 147 -21.70 -1.91 5.36
C THR A 147 -20.78 -0.90 6.03
N CYS A 148 -20.45 0.20 5.35
CA CYS A 148 -19.55 1.24 5.87
C CYS A 148 -20.28 2.37 6.61
N HIS A 149 -21.48 2.76 6.16
CA HIS A 149 -22.28 3.82 6.77
C HIS A 149 -23.77 3.64 6.44
N ASN A 150 -24.63 4.30 7.20
CA ASN A 150 -26.07 4.27 6.94
C ASN A 150 -26.42 4.97 5.63
N ILE A 151 -27.51 4.54 5.00
CA ILE A 151 -28.02 5.06 3.74
C ILE A 151 -29.50 5.39 3.94
N PRO A 152 -29.87 6.66 4.16
CA PRO A 152 -29.00 7.85 4.25
C PRO A 152 -28.22 7.93 5.58
N PRO A 153 -27.25 8.87 5.71
CA PRO A 153 -26.71 9.26 7.00
C PRO A 153 -27.82 9.64 8.00
N PRO A 154 -27.64 9.44 9.31
CA PRO A 154 -28.68 9.72 10.29
C PRO A 154 -28.94 11.22 10.46
N ALA A 155 -30.16 11.55 10.86
CA ALA A 155 -30.52 12.90 11.32
C ALA A 155 -29.71 13.29 12.58
N PRO A 156 -29.44 14.59 12.81
CA PRO A 156 -29.89 15.75 12.04
C PRO A 156 -28.97 16.13 10.87
N ALA A 157 -27.90 15.36 10.59
CA ALA A 157 -26.93 15.70 9.55
C ALA A 157 -27.48 15.58 8.12
N HIS A 158 -28.54 14.80 7.93
CA HIS A 158 -29.23 14.62 6.65
C HIS A 158 -30.74 14.54 6.89
N PRO A 159 -31.61 15.05 5.98
CA PRO A 159 -33.05 14.93 6.10
C PRO A 159 -33.51 13.47 6.11
N ILE A 160 -34.65 13.20 6.75
CA ILE A 160 -35.25 11.85 6.74
C ILE A 160 -35.89 11.63 5.36
N LEU A 161 -35.32 10.72 4.57
CA LEU A 161 -35.85 10.29 3.28
C LEU A 161 -36.30 8.84 3.35
N THR A 162 -37.37 8.50 2.62
CA THR A 162 -37.94 7.14 2.62
C THR A 162 -37.96 6.47 1.25
N ALA A 163 -37.81 7.22 0.14
CA ALA A 163 -37.87 6.64 -1.21
C ALA A 163 -37.07 7.39 -2.29
N GLN A 164 -36.59 8.60 -2.01
CA GLN A 164 -35.98 9.50 -3.00
C GLN A 164 -34.65 8.94 -3.50
N ASN A 165 -34.39 9.09 -4.80
CA ASN A 165 -33.08 8.75 -5.34
C ASN A 165 -32.05 9.78 -4.87
N CYS A 166 -30.93 9.30 -4.33
CA CYS A 166 -29.88 10.15 -3.83
C CYS A 166 -29.34 11.12 -4.90
N GLY A 167 -29.37 10.72 -6.17
CA GLY A 167 -28.84 11.47 -7.31
C GLY A 167 -29.57 12.77 -7.60
N GLU A 168 -30.79 12.94 -7.06
CA GLU A 168 -31.55 14.18 -7.16
C GLU A 168 -30.89 15.33 -6.38
N CYS A 169 -30.20 15.02 -5.28
CA CYS A 169 -29.45 15.99 -4.47
C CYS A 169 -27.93 15.79 -4.53
N HIS A 170 -27.48 14.56 -4.79
CA HIS A 170 -26.07 14.17 -4.80
C HIS A 170 -25.69 13.62 -6.19
N PRO A 171 -25.40 14.49 -7.18
CA PRO A 171 -25.04 14.04 -8.53
C PRO A 171 -23.89 13.01 -8.51
N GLY A 172 -24.08 11.92 -9.26
CA GLY A 172 -23.15 10.78 -9.29
C GLY A 172 -23.43 9.69 -8.25
N TYR A 173 -24.44 9.87 -7.39
CA TYR A 173 -24.89 8.84 -6.45
C TYR A 173 -26.23 8.26 -6.87
N ASN A 174 -26.27 7.00 -7.31
CA ASN A 174 -27.51 6.34 -7.68
C ASN A 174 -27.86 5.25 -6.67
N ALA A 175 -28.59 5.65 -5.62
CA ALA A 175 -29.08 4.77 -4.57
C ALA A 175 -30.40 5.33 -4.01
N THR A 176 -31.11 4.52 -3.22
CA THR A 176 -32.27 4.94 -2.44
C THR A 176 -32.04 4.57 -0.97
N PRO A 177 -32.83 5.11 -0.01
CA PRO A 177 -32.74 4.71 1.39
C PRO A 177 -32.73 3.18 1.56
N GLY A 178 -31.73 2.63 2.26
CA GLY A 178 -31.58 1.20 2.51
C GLY A 178 -31.02 0.35 1.35
N SER A 179 -30.65 0.95 0.21
CA SER A 179 -30.04 0.21 -0.89
C SER A 179 -28.75 -0.52 -0.46
N ARG A 180 -28.53 -1.73 -1.00
CA ARG A 180 -27.26 -2.47 -0.89
C ARG A 180 -26.40 -2.42 -2.15
N GLU A 181 -26.94 -1.81 -3.21
CA GLU A 181 -26.29 -1.62 -4.50
C GLU A 181 -26.51 -0.17 -4.96
N GLY A 182 -25.63 0.31 -5.83
CA GLY A 182 -25.71 1.64 -6.39
C GLY A 182 -24.41 2.09 -7.05
N THR A 183 -24.39 3.33 -7.50
CA THR A 183 -23.17 3.98 -7.98
C THR A 183 -22.79 5.13 -7.06
N THR A 184 -21.50 5.42 -6.97
CA THR A 184 -20.96 6.59 -6.27
C THR A 184 -20.13 7.42 -7.22
N ASN A 185 -19.92 8.69 -6.88
CA ASN A 185 -18.89 9.49 -7.52
C ASN A 185 -17.54 9.06 -6.95
N ALA A 186 -16.79 8.20 -7.65
CA ALA A 186 -15.53 7.64 -7.15
C ALA A 186 -14.43 8.69 -6.83
N THR A 187 -14.53 9.92 -7.36
CA THR A 187 -13.60 11.01 -7.01
C THR A 187 -13.89 11.60 -5.63
N LEU A 188 -15.16 11.57 -5.21
CA LEU A 188 -15.61 12.20 -3.97
C LEU A 188 -15.95 11.19 -2.88
N HIS A 189 -16.40 9.99 -3.25
CA HIS A 189 -16.67 8.93 -2.29
C HIS A 189 -15.36 8.45 -1.67
N VAL A 190 -15.33 8.37 -0.33
CA VAL A 190 -14.17 8.00 0.50
C VAL A 190 -12.93 8.90 0.35
N ASN A 191 -13.09 10.16 -0.07
CA ASN A 191 -11.97 11.12 -0.20
C ASN A 191 -11.51 11.76 1.12
N GLY A 192 -12.11 11.39 2.26
CA GLY A 192 -11.78 11.95 3.57
C GLY A 192 -12.50 13.26 3.94
N SER A 193 -13.25 13.85 3.02
CA SER A 193 -14.00 15.09 3.24
C SER A 193 -15.50 14.82 3.34
N ILE A 194 -16.19 15.61 4.17
CA ILE A 194 -17.65 15.65 4.23
C ILE A 194 -18.07 16.99 3.65
N ASP A 195 -18.39 16.99 2.36
CA ASP A 195 -18.87 18.18 1.68
C ASP A 195 -20.32 18.42 2.09
N ARG A 196 -20.60 19.55 2.74
CA ARG A 196 -21.97 20.00 2.98
C ARG A 196 -22.37 20.85 1.77
N GLN A 197 -23.39 20.42 1.06
CA GLN A 197 -24.07 21.28 0.11
C GLN A 197 -24.89 22.34 0.85
#